data_AF-A0A1Q8Z8K6-F1
#
_entry.id   AF-A0A1Q8Z8K6-F1
#
_cell.length_a   1.000
_cell.length_b   1.000
_cell.length_c   1.000
_cell.angle_alpha   90.00
_cell.angle_beta   90.00
_cell.angle_gamma   90.00
#
_symmetry.space_group_name_H-M   'P 1'
#
loop_
_entity.id
_entity.type
_entity.pdbx_description
1 polymer ?
#
loop_
_entity_poly.entity_id
_entity_poly.type
_entity_poly.pdbx_seq_one_letter_code
_entity_poly.pdbx_strand_id
1 'polypeptide(L)'
;MLPSLTFCNDIDFSDWQTYQEVHRILLEEFGIVTTDSFWLFAPAGSDMALFKSNCQEKGPKHDELLEEILAGRLNILHSAGNFSQTDTSVRSSRGMISEALQYLSDHARIPQIWTNHGDIGDIQNIGGSSPYYQEGDLPSSETYIVDLLLHYGVRFFWLDYHCSNTFVFERADTGNNPLWSLETTRSGHQIRCFRRFRGALPKAPTALTLGDQLSASNLEALATSDRGVTIIYQHWCAHRDASGKAIVAGRPIFPETAMLGLKQLVKLREQQRIALMPLEELLNQCASAL
;
A
#
# COMPACT_ATOMS: atom_id res chain seq x y z
N MET A 1 -14.52 -19.27 10.03
CA MET A 1 -13.27 -18.85 9.35
C MET A 1 -12.50 -18.03 10.36
N LEU A 2 -11.19 -18.21 10.53
CA LEU A 2 -10.44 -17.46 11.54
C LEU A 2 -10.47 -15.96 11.24
N PRO A 3 -10.52 -15.09 12.26
CA PRO A 3 -10.27 -13.66 12.10
C PRO A 3 -8.95 -13.43 11.37
N SER A 4 -8.92 -12.47 10.46
CA SER A 4 -7.78 -12.31 9.53
C SER A 4 -7.11 -10.95 9.68
N LEU A 5 -5.78 -10.93 9.62
CA LEU A 5 -4.96 -9.74 9.63
C LEU A 5 -4.04 -9.75 8.41
N THR A 6 -3.86 -8.60 7.78
CA THR A 6 -2.77 -8.34 6.82
C THR A 6 -2.18 -6.97 7.08
N PHE A 7 -1.00 -6.75 6.51
CA PHE A 7 -0.40 -5.42 6.37
C PHE A 7 -0.59 -4.91 4.95
N CYS A 8 -0.62 -3.58 4.80
CA CYS A 8 -0.42 -2.89 3.53
C CYS A 8 0.60 -1.78 3.77
N ASN A 9 1.72 -1.80 3.04
CA ASN A 9 2.77 -0.81 3.24
C ASN A 9 2.95 0.12 2.05
N ASP A 10 3.15 1.37 2.40
CA ASP A 10 3.51 2.45 1.52
C ASP A 10 5.00 2.76 1.67
N ILE A 11 5.71 2.85 0.53
CA ILE A 11 7.16 3.07 0.50
C ILE A 11 7.63 4.53 0.66
N ASP A 12 6.75 5.46 0.98
CA ASP A 12 7.18 6.82 1.29
C ASP A 12 8.31 6.84 2.32
N PHE A 13 9.35 7.63 2.01
CA PHE A 13 10.60 7.74 2.79
C PHE A 13 11.39 6.42 2.91
N SER A 14 11.21 5.48 2.00
CA SER A 14 12.01 4.24 1.94
C SER A 14 13.27 4.42 1.08
N ASP A 15 14.34 3.74 1.50
CA ASP A 15 15.47 3.40 0.65
C ASP A 15 15.64 1.88 0.57
N TRP A 16 16.48 1.41 -0.36
CA TRP A 16 16.65 -0.02 -0.60
C TRP A 16 17.16 -0.77 0.64
N GLN A 17 18.09 -0.17 1.37
CA GLN A 17 18.71 -0.82 2.53
C GLN A 17 17.70 -1.01 3.67
N THR A 18 16.88 0.00 3.93
CA THR A 18 15.85 -0.03 4.98
C THR A 18 14.73 -0.99 4.60
N TYR A 19 14.33 -1.02 3.32
CA TYR A 19 13.40 -2.02 2.78
C TYR A 19 13.89 -3.45 3.05
N GLN A 20 15.14 -3.75 2.68
CA GLN A 20 15.72 -5.08 2.87
C GLN A 20 15.75 -5.47 4.36
N GLU A 21 16.15 -4.55 5.24
CA GLU A 21 16.23 -4.82 6.68
C GLU A 21 14.84 -5.03 7.31
N VAL A 22 13.82 -4.26 6.91
CA VAL A 22 12.43 -4.47 7.34
C VAL A 22 11.97 -5.89 6.97
N HIS A 23 12.14 -6.27 5.71
CA HIS A 23 11.72 -7.60 5.21
C HIS A 23 12.48 -8.71 5.92
N ARG A 24 13.79 -8.53 6.13
CA ARG A 24 14.62 -9.47 6.88
C ARG A 24 14.09 -9.66 8.30
N ILE A 25 13.86 -8.58 9.04
CA ILE A 25 13.33 -8.65 10.42
C ILE A 25 11.96 -9.34 10.44
N LEU A 26 11.01 -8.90 9.61
CA LEU A 26 9.65 -9.44 9.60
C LEU A 26 9.63 -10.93 9.22
N LEU A 27 10.40 -11.33 8.22
CA LEU A 27 10.44 -12.72 7.77
C LEU A 27 11.25 -13.61 8.72
N GLU A 28 12.51 -13.26 9.02
CA GLU A 28 13.42 -14.12 9.76
C GLU A 28 13.06 -14.20 11.25
N GLU A 29 12.64 -13.10 11.87
CA GLU A 29 12.35 -13.07 13.31
C GLU A 29 10.90 -13.43 13.64
N PHE A 30 9.97 -13.14 12.74
CA PHE A 30 8.53 -13.30 13.00
C PHE A 30 7.82 -14.25 12.02
N GLY A 31 8.48 -14.68 10.94
CA GLY A 31 7.84 -15.47 9.90
C GLY A 31 6.68 -14.73 9.24
N ILE A 32 6.77 -13.39 9.14
CA ILE A 32 5.74 -12.52 8.56
C ILE A 32 6.19 -12.13 7.16
N VAL A 33 5.43 -12.60 6.17
CA VAL A 33 5.56 -12.14 4.78
C VAL A 33 4.73 -10.88 4.66
N THR A 34 5.39 -9.75 4.43
CA THR A 34 4.74 -8.47 4.11
C THR A 34 4.88 -8.17 2.63
N THR A 35 4.06 -7.24 2.16
CA THR A 35 4.20 -6.67 0.83
C THR A 35 4.20 -5.16 0.88
N ASP A 36 4.85 -4.57 -0.11
CA ASP A 36 5.12 -3.14 -0.18
C ASP A 36 4.73 -2.58 -1.54
N SER A 37 4.55 -1.26 -1.56
CA SER A 37 4.31 -0.51 -2.79
C SER A 37 5.60 -0.12 -3.50
N PHE A 38 5.52 0.33 -4.74
CA PHE A 38 6.65 0.92 -5.46
C PHE A 38 6.16 1.95 -6.48
N TRP A 39 7.03 2.85 -6.90
CA TRP A 39 6.73 3.84 -7.93
C TRP A 39 7.08 3.30 -9.32
N LEU A 40 6.27 3.61 -10.34
CA LEU A 40 6.76 3.46 -11.72
C LEU A 40 7.83 4.52 -11.99
N PHE A 41 7.57 5.76 -11.59
CA PHE A 41 8.43 6.91 -11.86
C PHE A 41 8.80 7.68 -10.59
N ALA A 42 10.07 8.09 -10.46
CA ALA A 42 10.49 9.09 -9.50
C ALA A 42 11.55 9.99 -10.13
N PRO A 43 11.17 11.13 -10.74
CA PRO A 43 12.10 12.01 -11.46
C PRO A 43 13.26 12.52 -10.60
N ALA A 44 13.02 12.79 -9.30
CA ALA A 44 14.06 13.20 -8.37
C ALA A 44 15.02 12.06 -7.97
N GLY A 45 14.74 10.83 -8.38
CA GLY A 45 15.48 9.62 -8.03
C GLY A 45 14.99 9.01 -6.72
N SER A 46 14.53 7.76 -6.78
CA SER A 46 14.24 6.93 -5.62
C SER A 46 14.69 5.51 -5.89
N ASP A 47 15.24 4.86 -4.87
CA ASP A 47 15.54 3.43 -4.89
C ASP A 47 14.29 2.56 -5.08
N MET A 48 13.11 3.08 -4.75
CA MET A 48 11.83 2.35 -4.84
C MET A 48 11.04 2.69 -6.10
N ALA A 49 11.71 3.22 -7.13
CA ALA A 49 11.12 3.52 -8.43
C ALA A 49 11.77 2.73 -9.57
N LEU A 50 10.96 2.15 -10.46
CA LEU A 50 11.47 1.43 -11.64
C LEU A 50 12.18 2.36 -12.62
N PHE A 51 11.68 3.58 -12.76
CA PHE A 51 12.16 4.57 -13.70
C PHE A 51 12.33 5.92 -13.02
N LYS A 52 13.15 6.77 -13.62
CA LYS A 52 13.24 8.17 -13.25
C LYS A 52 12.13 8.95 -13.94
N SER A 53 12.43 9.47 -15.13
CA SER A 53 11.56 10.41 -15.85
C SER A 53 10.79 9.77 -17.01
N ASN A 54 11.21 8.59 -17.47
CA ASN A 54 10.62 7.84 -18.59
C ASN A 54 11.18 6.39 -18.58
N CYS A 55 10.63 5.51 -19.43
CA CYS A 55 11.01 4.10 -19.47
C CYS A 55 12.43 3.83 -20.01
N GLN A 56 13.12 4.83 -20.57
CA GLN A 56 14.51 4.72 -21.01
C GLN A 56 15.51 4.99 -19.88
N GLU A 57 15.07 5.73 -18.85
CA GLU A 57 15.89 6.09 -17.69
C GLU A 57 15.54 5.21 -16.49
N LYS A 58 16.20 4.05 -16.40
CA LYS A 58 16.05 3.13 -15.27
C LYS A 58 16.34 3.81 -13.92
N GLY A 59 15.56 3.44 -12.90
CA GLY A 59 15.80 3.78 -11.51
C GLY A 59 17.05 3.09 -10.96
N PRO A 60 17.56 3.51 -9.79
CA PRO A 60 18.81 2.99 -9.21
C PRO A 60 18.81 1.49 -8.91
N LYS A 61 17.63 0.92 -8.67
CA LYS A 61 17.40 -0.48 -8.29
C LYS A 61 16.48 -1.22 -9.24
N HIS A 62 16.46 -0.81 -10.50
CA HIS A 62 15.48 -1.30 -11.47
C HIS A 62 15.41 -2.83 -11.56
N ASP A 63 16.55 -3.50 -11.73
CA ASP A 63 16.56 -4.96 -11.92
C ASP A 63 16.17 -5.66 -10.60
N GLU A 64 16.63 -5.18 -9.44
CA GLU A 64 16.24 -5.72 -8.14
C GLU A 64 14.74 -5.53 -7.86
N LEU A 65 14.15 -4.39 -8.21
CA LEU A 65 12.72 -4.15 -8.07
C LEU A 65 11.90 -5.11 -8.95
N LEU A 66 12.34 -5.40 -10.18
CA LEU A 66 11.66 -6.39 -11.03
C LEU A 66 11.66 -7.79 -10.37
N GLU A 67 12.77 -8.19 -9.77
CA GLU A 67 12.86 -9.46 -9.02
C GLU A 67 11.90 -9.49 -7.82
N GLU A 68 11.83 -8.41 -7.05
CA GLU A 68 10.91 -8.28 -5.91
C GLU A 68 9.43 -8.28 -6.33
N ILE A 69 9.13 -7.66 -7.48
CA ILE A 69 7.78 -7.66 -8.08
C ILE A 69 7.42 -9.07 -8.50
N LEU A 70 8.29 -9.76 -9.24
CA LEU A 70 8.10 -11.17 -9.64
C LEU A 70 7.92 -12.09 -8.44
N ALA A 71 8.68 -11.86 -7.36
CA ALA A 71 8.70 -12.71 -6.18
C ALA A 71 7.50 -12.53 -5.25
N GLY A 72 6.61 -11.57 -5.50
CA GLY A 72 5.45 -11.37 -4.63
C GLY A 72 5.54 -10.17 -3.68
N ARG A 73 6.75 -9.66 -3.42
CA ARG A 73 7.06 -8.77 -2.27
C ARG A 73 6.75 -7.30 -2.56
N LEU A 74 6.95 -6.86 -3.80
CA LEU A 74 6.39 -5.61 -4.29
C LEU A 74 5.11 -5.90 -5.08
N ASN A 75 3.96 -5.50 -4.52
CA ASN A 75 2.65 -5.88 -5.06
C ASN A 75 1.58 -4.79 -4.97
N ILE A 76 2.00 -3.54 -4.83
CA ILE A 76 1.13 -2.38 -4.86
C ILE A 76 1.77 -1.34 -5.79
N LEU A 77 1.03 -0.86 -6.79
CA LEU A 77 1.43 0.31 -7.56
C LEU A 77 1.20 1.56 -6.70
N HIS A 78 2.27 2.24 -6.32
CA HIS A 78 2.20 3.48 -5.56
C HIS A 78 2.03 4.66 -6.52
N SER A 79 0.81 4.96 -6.92
CA SER A 79 0.53 5.90 -8.00
C SER A 79 1.28 5.52 -9.29
N ALA A 80 1.32 6.43 -10.27
CA ALA A 80 2.28 6.35 -11.35
C ALA A 80 3.68 6.71 -10.88
N GLY A 81 3.83 7.41 -9.76
CA GLY A 81 5.12 7.89 -9.35
C GLY A 81 5.05 8.95 -8.27
N ASN A 82 6.23 9.51 -7.97
CA ASN A 82 6.38 10.65 -7.10
C ASN A 82 6.74 11.89 -7.95
N PHE A 83 5.71 12.61 -8.38
CA PHE A 83 5.86 13.87 -9.11
C PHE A 83 5.71 15.10 -8.21
N SER A 84 5.20 14.91 -6.98
CA SER A 84 5.12 15.92 -5.92
C SER A 84 6.49 16.52 -5.56
N GLN A 85 6.53 17.84 -5.37
CA GLN A 85 7.66 18.57 -4.77
C GLN A 85 9.04 18.34 -5.44
N THR A 86 9.05 17.85 -6.68
CA THR A 86 10.27 17.70 -7.46
C THR A 86 10.65 19.04 -8.09
N ASP A 87 11.94 19.37 -8.11
CA ASP A 87 12.50 20.49 -8.88
C ASP A 87 12.57 20.19 -10.39
N THR A 88 12.04 19.04 -10.80
CA THR A 88 12.04 18.58 -12.18
C THR A 88 10.88 19.21 -12.95
N SER A 89 11.11 19.48 -14.24
CA SER A 89 10.06 19.90 -15.18
C SER A 89 9.18 18.74 -15.65
N VAL A 90 9.45 17.52 -15.18
CA VAL A 90 8.76 16.30 -15.61
C VAL A 90 7.38 16.23 -14.96
N ARG A 91 6.39 15.89 -15.78
CA ARG A 91 5.00 15.69 -15.38
C ARG A 91 4.55 14.31 -15.82
N SER A 92 3.63 13.73 -15.06
CA SER A 92 2.98 12.49 -15.47
C SER A 92 2.17 12.72 -16.74
N SER A 93 2.10 11.70 -17.59
CA SER A 93 1.22 11.69 -18.76
C SER A 93 0.66 10.29 -18.94
N ARG A 94 -0.54 10.20 -19.52
CA ARG A 94 -1.14 8.91 -19.86
C ARG A 94 -0.21 8.03 -20.70
N GLY A 95 0.50 8.61 -21.67
CA GLY A 95 1.43 7.90 -22.56
C GLY A 95 2.57 7.24 -21.79
N MET A 96 3.22 7.98 -20.89
CA MET A 96 4.28 7.44 -20.03
C MET A 96 3.79 6.29 -19.15
N ILE A 97 2.60 6.45 -18.55
CA ILE A 97 2.03 5.44 -17.67
C ILE A 97 1.66 4.18 -18.46
N SER A 98 1.09 4.35 -19.66
CA SER A 98 0.79 3.24 -20.56
C SER A 98 2.04 2.46 -20.96
N GLU A 99 3.14 3.16 -21.27
CA GLU A 99 4.42 2.52 -21.63
C GLU A 99 5.01 1.74 -20.45
N ALA A 100 4.98 2.32 -19.23
CA ALA A 100 5.48 1.63 -18.05
C ALA A 100 4.63 0.42 -17.63
N LEU A 101 3.30 0.50 -17.77
CA LEU A 101 2.43 -0.66 -17.54
C LEU A 101 2.68 -1.77 -18.56
N GLN A 102 2.86 -1.41 -19.85
CA GLN A 102 3.25 -2.40 -20.86
C GLN A 102 4.61 -3.03 -20.52
N TYR A 103 5.61 -2.20 -20.19
CA TYR A 103 6.93 -2.67 -19.80
C TYR A 103 6.86 -3.65 -18.64
N LEU A 104 6.12 -3.31 -17.58
CA LEU A 104 5.92 -4.19 -16.43
C LEU A 104 5.23 -5.50 -16.82
N SER A 105 4.24 -5.45 -17.72
CA SER A 105 3.54 -6.66 -18.19
C SER A 105 4.47 -7.59 -18.97
N ASP A 106 5.48 -7.05 -19.63
CA ASP A 106 6.42 -7.82 -20.45
C ASP A 106 7.59 -8.40 -19.62
N HIS A 107 7.93 -7.76 -18.49
CA HIS A 107 9.13 -8.10 -17.71
C HIS A 107 8.84 -8.65 -16.31
N ALA A 108 7.64 -8.43 -15.78
CA ALA A 108 7.23 -8.84 -14.45
C ALA A 108 5.70 -9.08 -14.39
N ARG A 109 5.13 -9.08 -13.19
CA ARG A 109 3.67 -9.07 -13.00
C ARG A 109 3.18 -7.65 -12.74
N ILE A 110 1.99 -7.34 -13.25
CA ILE A 110 1.29 -6.12 -12.86
C ILE A 110 0.63 -6.36 -11.49
N PRO A 111 0.90 -5.50 -10.49
CA PRO A 111 0.19 -5.57 -9.22
C PRO A 111 -1.32 -5.37 -9.37
N GLN A 112 -2.12 -6.14 -8.62
CA GLN A 112 -3.59 -5.97 -8.63
C GLN A 112 -4.07 -4.78 -7.78
N ILE A 113 -3.16 -4.09 -7.09
CA ILE A 113 -3.48 -3.07 -6.09
C ILE A 113 -2.84 -1.74 -6.51
N TRP A 114 -3.64 -0.69 -6.47
CA TRP A 114 -3.22 0.70 -6.66
C TRP A 114 -3.39 1.49 -5.36
N THR A 115 -2.44 2.36 -5.02
CA THR A 115 -2.62 3.40 -4.01
C THR A 115 -2.32 4.77 -4.59
N ASN A 116 -3.02 5.80 -4.11
CA ASN A 116 -2.64 7.19 -4.40
C ASN A 116 -1.39 7.60 -3.61
N HIS A 117 -0.65 8.57 -4.17
CA HIS A 117 0.50 9.23 -3.56
C HIS A 117 0.30 10.75 -3.49
N GLY A 118 0.80 11.42 -2.46
CA GLY A 118 1.19 12.84 -2.59
C GLY A 118 0.07 13.87 -2.75
N ASP A 119 0.37 14.90 -3.54
CA ASP A 119 -0.37 16.16 -3.65
C ASP A 119 -0.71 16.53 -5.11
N ILE A 120 -0.92 17.82 -5.38
CA ILE A 120 -1.22 18.36 -6.71
C ILE A 120 -0.15 18.05 -7.78
N GLY A 121 1.05 17.57 -7.40
CA GLY A 121 2.02 17.04 -8.35
C GLY A 121 1.59 15.71 -8.97
N ASP A 122 0.73 14.95 -8.30
CA ASP A 122 0.34 13.58 -8.65
C ASP A 122 -1.10 13.50 -9.19
N ILE A 123 -1.45 14.43 -10.08
CA ILE A 123 -2.80 14.55 -10.67
C ILE A 123 -3.33 13.26 -11.31
N GLN A 124 -2.46 12.36 -11.74
CA GLN A 124 -2.84 11.05 -12.30
C GLN A 124 -3.53 10.11 -11.28
N ASN A 125 -3.55 10.46 -10.00
CA ASN A 125 -4.22 9.68 -8.97
C ASN A 125 -5.74 9.53 -9.22
N ILE A 126 -6.33 8.56 -8.54
CA ILE A 126 -7.75 8.23 -8.67
C ILE A 126 -8.54 8.96 -7.59
N GLY A 127 -9.51 9.78 -7.98
CA GLY A 127 -10.32 10.57 -7.03
C GLY A 127 -11.51 9.79 -6.45
N GLY A 128 -12.05 8.84 -7.22
CA GLY A 128 -13.27 8.12 -6.84
C GLY A 128 -14.43 9.09 -6.62
N SER A 129 -15.20 8.87 -5.55
CA SER A 129 -16.36 9.69 -5.20
C SER A 129 -16.04 11.08 -4.61
N SER A 130 -14.79 11.35 -4.23
CA SER A 130 -14.40 12.59 -3.56
C SER A 130 -13.07 13.16 -4.10
N PRO A 131 -12.98 13.55 -5.38
CA PRO A 131 -11.78 14.12 -5.97
C PRO A 131 -11.47 15.52 -5.38
N TYR A 132 -10.19 15.82 -5.23
CA TYR A 132 -9.70 17.16 -4.85
C TYR A 132 -8.66 17.69 -5.84
N TYR A 133 -7.59 16.92 -6.10
CA TYR A 133 -6.56 17.23 -7.12
C TYR A 133 -6.45 16.13 -8.18
N GLN A 134 -7.05 14.98 -7.89
CA GLN A 134 -6.96 13.77 -8.70
C GLN A 134 -7.74 13.97 -10.00
N GLU A 135 -7.19 13.48 -11.10
CA GLU A 135 -7.71 13.54 -12.47
C GLU A 135 -7.57 12.20 -13.22
N GLY A 136 -6.93 11.19 -12.62
CA GLY A 136 -6.71 9.88 -13.24
C GLY A 136 -7.97 9.10 -13.59
N ASP A 137 -9.12 9.50 -13.03
CA ASP A 137 -10.43 8.94 -13.34
C ASP A 137 -11.39 9.91 -14.06
N LEU A 138 -10.90 11.09 -14.48
CA LEU A 138 -11.63 12.09 -15.27
C LEU A 138 -11.34 11.90 -16.77
N PRO A 139 -12.30 11.46 -17.61
CA PRO A 139 -12.04 11.15 -19.03
C PRO A 139 -11.47 12.30 -19.87
N SER A 140 -11.73 13.55 -19.48
CA SER A 140 -11.24 14.73 -20.20
C SER A 140 -9.80 15.13 -19.82
N SER A 141 -9.19 14.50 -18.81
CA SER A 141 -7.82 14.81 -18.40
C SER A 141 -6.79 14.12 -19.28
N GLU A 142 -5.68 14.80 -19.55
CA GLU A 142 -4.50 14.22 -20.21
C GLU A 142 -3.80 13.13 -19.36
N THR A 143 -4.16 13.05 -18.08
CA THR A 143 -3.67 12.04 -17.14
C THR A 143 -4.73 11.01 -16.75
N TYR A 144 -5.84 10.91 -17.50
CA TYR A 144 -6.80 9.83 -17.35
C TYR A 144 -6.11 8.47 -17.53
N ILE A 145 -6.26 7.55 -16.56
CA ILE A 145 -5.59 6.23 -16.56
C ILE A 145 -6.42 5.07 -15.99
N VAL A 146 -7.62 5.30 -15.44
CA VAL A 146 -8.43 4.21 -14.83
C VAL A 146 -8.63 3.03 -15.78
N ASP A 147 -8.95 3.29 -17.04
CA ASP A 147 -9.14 2.25 -18.05
C ASP A 147 -7.86 1.43 -18.30
N LEU A 148 -6.68 2.07 -18.28
CA LEU A 148 -5.39 1.38 -18.38
C LEU A 148 -5.18 0.47 -17.16
N LEU A 149 -5.39 0.98 -15.95
CA LEU A 149 -5.24 0.20 -14.72
C LEU A 149 -6.15 -1.04 -14.77
N LEU A 150 -7.42 -0.86 -15.14
CA LEU A 150 -8.38 -1.97 -15.26
C LEU A 150 -8.00 -2.95 -16.38
N HIS A 151 -7.52 -2.45 -17.53
CA HIS A 151 -7.05 -3.29 -18.64
C HIS A 151 -5.91 -4.23 -18.21
N TYR A 152 -4.96 -3.73 -17.42
CA TYR A 152 -3.85 -4.52 -16.89
C TYR A 152 -4.18 -5.31 -15.62
N GLY A 153 -5.46 -5.39 -15.23
CA GLY A 153 -5.91 -6.24 -14.13
C GLY A 153 -5.72 -5.66 -12.73
N VAL A 154 -5.52 -4.35 -12.59
CA VAL A 154 -5.64 -3.67 -11.30
C VAL A 154 -7.10 -3.73 -10.86
N ARG A 155 -7.34 -4.22 -9.65
CA ARG A 155 -8.69 -4.53 -9.15
C ARG A 155 -9.02 -3.82 -7.85
N PHE A 156 -8.02 -3.55 -7.02
CA PHE A 156 -8.19 -3.01 -5.68
C PHE A 156 -7.54 -1.65 -5.56
N PHE A 157 -8.26 -0.71 -4.96
CA PHE A 157 -7.87 0.70 -4.92
C PHE A 157 -7.83 1.20 -3.48
N TRP A 158 -6.64 1.56 -3.04
CA TRP A 158 -6.40 2.35 -1.85
C TRP A 158 -6.50 3.82 -2.27
N LEU A 159 -7.61 4.48 -1.93
CA LEU A 159 -7.73 5.94 -2.11
C LEU A 159 -7.44 6.68 -0.79
N ASP A 160 -7.18 7.98 -0.88
CA ASP A 160 -6.69 8.81 0.24
C ASP A 160 -7.62 8.80 1.45
N TYR A 161 -8.93 8.85 1.22
CA TYR A 161 -9.95 8.92 2.28
C TYR A 161 -10.40 7.55 2.81
N HIS A 162 -9.91 6.43 2.28
CA HIS A 162 -10.24 5.08 2.78
C HIS A 162 -9.39 4.65 3.99
N CYS A 163 -9.19 5.57 4.93
CA CYS A 163 -8.60 5.29 6.24
C CYS A 163 -9.68 5.17 7.31
N SER A 164 -9.49 4.27 8.27
CA SER A 164 -10.35 4.12 9.45
C SER A 164 -9.53 4.07 10.73
N ASN A 165 -10.17 4.49 11.83
CA ASN A 165 -9.69 4.22 13.19
C ASN A 165 -10.38 2.99 13.81
N THR A 166 -11.30 2.34 13.09
CA THR A 166 -11.87 1.05 13.48
C THR A 166 -10.86 -0.04 13.20
N PHE A 167 -10.46 -0.78 14.25
CA PHE A 167 -9.48 -1.86 14.12
C PHE A 167 -10.07 -3.12 13.47
N VAL A 168 -11.26 -3.55 13.90
CA VAL A 168 -11.90 -4.79 13.42
C VAL A 168 -13.07 -4.45 12.51
N PHE A 169 -13.03 -4.93 11.28
CA PHE A 169 -14.14 -4.89 10.34
C PHE A 169 -14.83 -6.24 10.31
N GLU A 170 -16.16 -6.25 10.41
CA GLU A 170 -16.91 -7.50 10.21
C GLU A 170 -16.95 -7.85 8.72
N ARG A 171 -16.68 -9.11 8.38
CA ARG A 171 -16.96 -9.61 7.03
C ARG A 171 -18.46 -9.59 6.79
N ALA A 172 -18.90 -8.80 5.83
CA ALA A 172 -20.27 -8.84 5.32
C ALA A 172 -20.35 -9.77 4.11
N ASP A 173 -21.39 -10.60 4.09
CA ASP A 173 -21.77 -11.46 2.95
C ASP A 173 -22.67 -10.69 1.94
N THR A 174 -22.74 -9.36 2.08
CA THR A 174 -23.60 -8.46 1.30
C THR A 174 -22.76 -7.39 0.60
N GLY A 175 -23.24 -6.88 -0.54
CA GLY A 175 -22.55 -5.91 -1.42
C GLY A 175 -21.96 -4.64 -0.77
N ASN A 176 -22.37 -4.29 0.46
CA ASN A 176 -21.72 -3.26 1.28
C ASN A 176 -20.98 -3.91 2.45
N ASN A 177 -19.65 -3.93 2.39
CA ASN A 177 -18.79 -4.46 3.43
C ASN A 177 -18.08 -3.30 4.15
N PRO A 178 -17.99 -3.30 5.49
CA PRO A 178 -17.27 -2.22 6.18
C PRO A 178 -15.77 -2.18 5.84
N LEU A 179 -15.19 -3.25 5.28
CA LEU A 179 -13.82 -3.31 4.78
C LEU A 179 -13.65 -2.80 3.34
N TRP A 180 -14.66 -2.90 2.46
CA TRP A 180 -14.54 -2.43 1.08
C TRP A 180 -15.82 -1.83 0.53
N SER A 181 -15.66 -0.86 -0.38
CA SER A 181 -16.75 -0.24 -1.11
C SER A 181 -16.55 -0.40 -2.62
N LEU A 182 -17.65 -0.57 -3.33
CA LEU A 182 -17.68 -0.31 -4.77
C LEU A 182 -17.87 1.19 -4.96
N GLU A 183 -17.02 1.79 -5.79
CA GLU A 183 -17.14 3.20 -6.16
C GLU A 183 -17.29 3.36 -7.66
N THR A 184 -18.16 4.29 -8.03
CA THR A 184 -18.29 4.74 -9.41
C THR A 184 -17.34 5.91 -9.62
N THR A 185 -16.35 5.72 -10.48
CA THR A 185 -15.43 6.79 -10.88
C THR A 185 -16.12 7.84 -11.76
N ARG A 186 -15.49 9.01 -11.95
CA ARG A 186 -16.00 10.05 -12.86
C ARG A 186 -16.13 9.57 -14.32
N SER A 187 -15.35 8.56 -14.70
CA SER A 187 -15.45 7.89 -16.00
C SER A 187 -16.59 6.86 -16.13
N GLY A 188 -17.31 6.58 -15.05
CA GLY A 188 -18.38 5.57 -15.00
C GLY A 188 -17.91 4.15 -14.70
N HIS A 189 -16.59 3.88 -14.67
CA HIS A 189 -16.06 2.59 -14.24
C HIS A 189 -16.33 2.33 -12.76
N GLN A 190 -16.58 1.05 -12.42
CA GLN A 190 -16.66 0.57 -11.04
C GLN A 190 -15.27 0.13 -10.56
N ILE A 191 -14.84 0.63 -9.41
CA ILE A 191 -13.60 0.22 -8.74
C ILE A 191 -13.90 -0.34 -7.35
N ARG A 192 -13.04 -1.25 -6.85
CA ARG A 192 -13.16 -1.82 -5.50
C ARG A 192 -12.18 -1.13 -4.57
N CYS A 193 -12.67 -0.27 -3.70
CA CYS A 193 -11.86 0.38 -2.71
C CYS A 193 -11.84 -0.40 -1.40
N PHE A 194 -10.73 -0.41 -0.67
CA PHE A 194 -10.65 -1.06 0.64
C PHE A 194 -10.17 -0.09 1.72
N ARG A 195 -10.69 -0.31 2.93
CA ARG A 195 -10.37 0.48 4.12
C ARG A 195 -9.19 -0.10 4.87
N ARG A 196 -8.37 0.79 5.41
CA ARG A 196 -7.17 0.45 6.16
C ARG A 196 -7.17 1.10 7.55
N PHE A 197 -6.70 0.36 8.53
CA PHE A 197 -6.47 0.85 9.89
C PHE A 197 -5.10 1.50 9.97
N ARG A 198 -5.08 2.82 10.18
CA ARG A 198 -3.83 3.60 10.25
C ARG A 198 -3.32 3.87 11.66
N GLY A 199 -4.15 3.69 12.68
CA GLY A 199 -3.84 4.11 14.05
C GLY A 199 -4.08 5.62 14.31
N ALA A 200 -3.50 6.14 15.40
CA ALA A 200 -3.75 7.50 15.87
C ALA A 200 -2.93 8.57 15.12
N LEU A 201 -3.63 9.51 14.46
CA LEU A 201 -3.01 10.71 13.90
C LEU A 201 -2.51 11.67 15.00
N PRO A 202 -1.54 12.55 14.70
CA PRO A 202 -0.82 12.71 13.42
C PRO A 202 0.42 11.80 13.30
N LYS A 203 0.71 10.98 14.32
CA LYS A 203 1.97 10.24 14.42
C LYS A 203 2.02 9.03 13.50
N ALA A 204 0.86 8.41 13.26
CA ALA A 204 0.72 7.20 12.48
C ALA A 204 0.36 7.47 11.00
N PRO A 205 0.69 6.56 10.08
CA PRO A 205 1.41 5.31 10.32
C PRO A 205 2.93 5.47 10.16
N THR A 206 3.71 4.78 11.00
CA THR A 206 5.17 4.61 10.88
C THR A 206 5.58 3.35 11.64
N ALA A 207 6.80 2.84 11.42
CA ALA A 207 7.34 1.75 12.24
C ALA A 207 7.32 2.07 13.76
N LEU A 208 7.40 3.35 14.14
CA LEU A 208 7.31 3.77 15.55
C LEU A 208 5.92 3.57 16.16
N THR A 209 4.86 3.59 15.36
CA THR A 209 3.47 3.46 15.82
C THR A 209 2.92 2.05 15.71
N LEU A 210 3.68 1.11 15.11
CA LEU A 210 3.24 -0.28 14.95
C LEU A 210 2.85 -0.93 16.28
N GLY A 211 3.59 -0.65 17.36
CA GLY A 211 3.28 -1.22 18.68
C GLY A 211 1.89 -0.85 19.19
N ASP A 212 1.44 0.39 18.95
CA ASP A 212 0.10 0.83 19.32
C ASP A 212 -0.97 0.19 18.43
N GLN A 213 -0.66 0.04 17.13
CA GLN A 213 -1.54 -0.62 16.17
C GLN A 213 -1.71 -2.11 16.51
N LEU A 214 -0.64 -2.77 16.97
CA LEU A 214 -0.61 -4.15 17.46
C LEU A 214 -0.76 -4.26 18.98
N SER A 215 -1.42 -3.29 19.63
CA SER A 215 -1.67 -3.34 21.07
C SER A 215 -2.43 -4.60 21.47
N ALA A 216 -2.24 -5.05 22.71
CA ALA A 216 -2.94 -6.22 23.25
C ALA A 216 -4.47 -6.09 23.13
N SER A 217 -5.02 -4.89 23.32
CA SER A 217 -6.45 -4.63 23.14
C SER A 217 -6.91 -4.80 21.70
N ASN A 218 -6.16 -4.28 20.73
CA ASN A 218 -6.50 -4.42 19.32
C ASN A 218 -6.44 -5.90 18.90
N LEU A 219 -5.34 -6.58 19.22
CA LEU A 219 -5.15 -7.98 18.86
C LEU A 219 -6.19 -8.89 19.52
N GLU A 220 -6.53 -8.66 20.78
CA GLU A 220 -7.57 -9.43 21.47
C GLU A 220 -8.96 -9.17 20.90
N ALA A 221 -9.27 -7.91 20.53
CA ALA A 221 -10.52 -7.58 19.86
C ALA A 221 -10.68 -8.33 18.52
N LEU A 222 -9.61 -8.45 17.73
CA LEU A 222 -9.64 -9.25 16.51
C LEU A 222 -9.74 -10.75 16.83
N ALA A 223 -8.93 -11.25 17.76
CA ALA A 223 -8.86 -12.67 18.11
C ALA A 223 -10.15 -13.23 18.74
N THR A 224 -11.03 -12.36 19.24
CA THR A 224 -12.34 -12.72 19.82
C THR A 224 -13.50 -12.44 18.88
N SER A 225 -13.24 -11.80 17.74
CA SER A 225 -14.26 -11.64 16.69
C SER A 225 -14.57 -12.98 16.03
N ASP A 226 -15.80 -13.15 15.54
CA ASP A 226 -16.18 -14.39 14.84
C ASP A 226 -15.58 -14.46 13.43
N ARG A 227 -15.71 -13.37 12.66
CA ARG A 227 -15.22 -13.26 11.27
C ARG A 227 -14.53 -11.91 10.99
N GLY A 228 -13.93 -11.31 12.02
CA GLY A 228 -13.31 -10.00 11.90
C GLY A 228 -12.10 -10.00 10.98
N VAL A 229 -11.89 -8.87 10.31
CA VAL A 229 -10.76 -8.64 9.42
C VAL A 229 -10.14 -7.30 9.74
N THR A 230 -8.81 -7.20 9.60
CA THR A 230 -8.12 -5.93 9.62
C THR A 230 -7.01 -5.86 8.57
N ILE A 231 -6.85 -4.67 7.99
CA ILE A 231 -5.74 -4.31 7.10
C ILE A 231 -4.99 -3.18 7.80
N ILE A 232 -3.79 -3.45 8.31
CA ILE A 232 -2.97 -2.43 8.98
C ILE A 232 -2.13 -1.69 7.94
N TYR A 233 -2.34 -0.38 7.86
CA TYR A 233 -1.54 0.53 7.03
C TYR A 233 -0.23 0.90 7.74
N GLN A 234 0.88 0.78 7.02
CA GLN A 234 2.22 1.17 7.45
C GLN A 234 2.99 2.06 6.48
N HIS A 235 3.98 2.74 7.07
CA HIS A 235 5.21 3.18 6.41
C HIS A 235 6.38 2.60 7.22
N TRP A 236 6.76 1.35 6.93
CA TRP A 236 7.78 0.62 7.71
C TRP A 236 9.13 1.33 7.72
N CYS A 237 9.51 1.91 6.59
CA CYS A 237 10.80 2.55 6.41
C CYS A 237 10.80 4.02 6.82
N ALA A 238 9.71 4.53 7.42
CA ALA A 238 9.61 5.91 7.84
C ALA A 238 9.59 6.03 9.36
N HIS A 239 10.37 6.99 9.89
CA HIS A 239 10.26 7.52 11.26
C HIS A 239 9.81 8.99 11.20
N ARG A 240 9.61 9.59 12.37
CA ARG A 240 9.43 11.04 12.51
C ARG A 240 10.53 11.62 13.39
N ASP A 241 11.09 12.74 12.97
CA ASP A 241 12.05 13.49 13.78
C ASP A 241 11.36 14.26 14.92
N ALA A 242 12.13 14.99 15.72
CA ALA A 242 11.62 15.76 16.85
C ALA A 242 10.62 16.87 16.44
N SER A 243 10.63 17.31 15.18
CA SER A 243 9.68 18.28 14.63
C SER A 243 8.41 17.64 14.06
N GLY A 244 8.36 16.30 14.01
CA GLY A 244 7.28 15.53 13.40
C GLY A 244 7.42 15.31 11.90
N LYS A 245 8.51 15.77 11.28
CA LYS A 245 8.79 15.56 9.86
C LYS A 245 9.13 14.09 9.62
N ALA A 246 8.57 13.52 8.55
CA ALA A 246 8.90 12.17 8.13
C ALA A 246 10.34 12.10 7.60
N ILE A 247 11.05 11.05 8.01
CA ILE A 247 12.43 10.75 7.64
C ILE A 247 12.58 9.25 7.40
N VAL A 248 13.64 8.84 6.71
CA VAL A 248 14.01 7.41 6.64
C VAL A 248 14.20 6.87 8.06
N ALA A 249 13.75 5.65 8.30
CA ALA A 249 13.81 5.00 9.60
C ALA A 249 15.25 4.85 10.08
N GLY A 250 15.50 5.33 11.31
CA GLY A 250 16.75 5.09 12.01
C GLY A 250 16.83 3.67 12.56
N ARG A 251 18.01 3.28 13.07
CA ARG A 251 18.18 2.02 13.80
C ARG A 251 18.01 2.24 15.32
N PRO A 252 17.29 1.34 16.02
CA PRO A 252 16.53 0.21 15.49
C PRO A 252 15.28 0.68 14.70
N ILE A 253 14.94 -0.02 13.61
CA ILE A 253 13.78 0.33 12.76
C ILE A 253 12.49 0.20 13.56
N PHE A 254 12.32 -0.92 14.25
CA PHE A 254 11.18 -1.18 15.12
C PHE A 254 11.55 -0.88 16.58
N PRO A 255 10.77 -0.05 17.28
CA PRO A 255 10.95 0.13 18.71
C PRO A 255 10.54 -1.16 19.46
N GLU A 256 10.95 -1.27 20.73
CA GLU A 256 10.63 -2.43 21.57
C GLU A 256 9.12 -2.71 21.64
N THR A 257 8.28 -1.66 21.68
CA THR A 257 6.82 -1.79 21.69
C THR A 257 6.28 -2.44 20.41
N ALA A 258 6.84 -2.11 19.24
CA ALA A 258 6.51 -2.74 17.97
C ALA A 258 6.94 -4.22 17.97
N MET A 259 8.15 -4.51 18.45
CA MET A 259 8.66 -5.88 18.57
C MET A 259 7.78 -6.73 19.50
N LEU A 260 7.32 -6.18 20.62
CA LEU A 260 6.38 -6.87 21.53
C LEU A 260 5.03 -7.14 20.86
N GLY A 261 4.49 -6.16 20.11
CA GLY A 261 3.26 -6.33 19.34
C GLY A 261 3.37 -7.43 18.28
N LEU A 262 4.49 -7.50 17.56
CA LEU A 262 4.77 -8.55 16.57
C LEU A 262 4.88 -9.93 17.23
N LYS A 263 5.58 -10.05 18.38
CA LYS A 263 5.64 -11.31 19.15
C LYS A 263 4.24 -11.77 19.58
N GLN A 264 3.40 -10.85 20.03
CA GLN A 264 2.03 -11.18 20.43
C GLN A 264 1.18 -11.61 19.24
N LEU A 265 1.30 -10.95 18.09
CA LEU A 265 0.64 -11.35 16.85
C LEU A 265 1.05 -12.77 16.42
N VAL A 266 2.35 -13.07 16.43
CA VAL A 266 2.87 -14.42 16.10
C VAL A 266 2.31 -15.47 17.04
N LYS A 267 2.28 -15.20 18.35
CA LYS A 267 1.68 -16.09 19.34
C LYS A 267 0.20 -16.37 19.04
N LEU A 268 -0.58 -15.35 18.70
CA LEU A 268 -2.00 -15.52 18.35
C LEU A 268 -2.19 -16.30 17.04
N ARG A 269 -1.28 -16.14 16.08
CA ARG A 269 -1.23 -16.96 14.86
C ARG A 269 -0.96 -18.43 15.17
N GLU A 270 0.04 -18.73 15.98
CA GLU A 270 0.40 -20.10 16.39
C GLU A 270 -0.73 -20.78 17.17
N GLN A 271 -1.46 -20.01 17.97
CA GLN A 271 -2.66 -20.47 18.68
C GLN A 271 -3.90 -20.59 17.78
N GLN A 272 -3.78 -20.33 16.48
CA GLN A 272 -4.88 -20.33 15.51
C GLN A 272 -6.03 -19.40 15.92
N ARG A 273 -5.72 -18.27 16.58
CA ARG A 273 -6.71 -17.25 16.96
C ARG A 273 -6.83 -16.14 15.92
N ILE A 274 -5.76 -15.89 15.16
CA ILE A 274 -5.72 -14.93 14.04
C ILE A 274 -5.01 -15.61 12.87
N ALA A 275 -5.60 -15.55 11.68
CA ALA A 275 -4.93 -15.86 10.43
C ALA A 275 -4.15 -14.63 9.94
N LEU A 276 -2.85 -14.76 9.76
CA LEU A 276 -2.01 -13.75 9.11
C LEU A 276 -1.80 -14.17 7.66
N MET A 277 -2.17 -13.33 6.70
CA MET A 277 -2.11 -13.66 5.27
C MET A 277 -1.66 -12.45 4.44
N PRO A 278 -1.15 -12.67 3.21
CA PRO A 278 -0.83 -11.59 2.29
C PRO A 278 -2.06 -10.74 1.92
N LEU A 279 -1.84 -9.46 1.64
CA LEU A 279 -2.91 -8.50 1.32
C LEU A 279 -3.76 -8.93 0.13
N GLU A 280 -3.11 -9.36 -0.95
CA GLU A 280 -3.77 -9.81 -2.18
C GLU A 280 -4.65 -11.04 -1.93
N GLU A 281 -4.21 -11.98 -1.09
CA GLU A 281 -5.00 -13.15 -0.71
C GLU A 281 -6.25 -12.73 0.06
N LEU A 282 -6.08 -11.87 1.07
CA LEU A 282 -7.20 -11.36 1.86
C LEU A 282 -8.23 -10.68 0.96
N LEU A 283 -7.80 -9.76 0.10
CA LEU A 283 -8.67 -9.01 -0.79
C LEU A 283 -9.41 -9.92 -1.79
N ASN A 284 -8.75 -10.97 -2.30
CA ASN A 284 -9.38 -11.93 -3.20
C ASN A 284 -10.42 -12.83 -2.50
N GLN A 285 -10.11 -13.34 -1.30
CA GLN A 285 -11.08 -14.12 -0.50
C GLN A 285 -12.33 -13.29 -0.21
N CYS A 286 -12.10 -12.03 0.14
CA CYS A 286 -13.11 -11.03 0.42
C CYS A 286 -13.98 -10.71 -0.80
N ALA A 287 -13.37 -10.49 -1.96
CA ALA A 287 -14.09 -10.10 -3.17
C ALA A 287 -14.81 -11.25 -3.89
N SER A 288 -14.49 -12.51 -3.58
CA SER A 288 -15.14 -13.70 -4.14
C SER A 288 -16.46 -14.05 -3.42
N ALA A 289 -16.77 -13.36 -2.33
CA ALA A 289 -18.03 -13.50 -1.58
C ALA A 289 -19.17 -12.61 -2.12
N LEU A 290 -18.97 -11.98 -3.29
CA LEU A 290 -19.93 -11.17 -4.04
C LEU A 290 -20.37 -11.91 -5.30
#